data_AF-A0A0B8P2A7-F1
#
_entry.id   AF-A0A0B8P2A7-F1
#
_cell.length_a   1.000
_cell.length_b   1.000
_cell.length_c   1.000
_cell.angle_alpha   90.00
_cell.angle_beta   90.00
_cell.angle_gamma   90.00
#
_symmetry.space_group_name_H-M   'P 1'
#
loop_
_entity.id
_entity.type
_entity.pdbx_description
1 polymer ?
#
loop_
_entity_poly.entity_id
_entity_poly.type
_entity_poly.pdbx_seq_one_letter_code
_entity_poly.pdbx_strand_id
1 'polypeptide(L)'
;MNSIDWRLATPQYDQVIDSNLSLFQYSDCTFSDLQPRLNASLKRFCELKQAAPLMVINGADTVYERRNLASALQAFTNSKVGYSESIEIDEIVGSYVVDDNECHTRIGLLESYDDGYLILSANSVLVNPKLLVAIRALFQVNR
;
A
#
# COMPACT_ATOMS: atom_id res chain seq x y z
N MET A 1 35.71 -34.79 38.52
CA MET A 1 35.00 -34.46 37.27
C MET A 1 35.03 -32.94 37.16
N ASN A 2 35.89 -32.40 36.30
CA ASN A 2 36.08 -30.95 36.21
C ASN A 2 34.97 -30.37 35.34
N SER A 3 34.11 -29.52 35.91
CA SER A 3 33.14 -28.75 35.13
C SER A 3 33.91 -27.73 34.29
N ILE A 4 33.89 -27.91 32.97
CA ILE A 4 34.45 -26.93 32.05
C ILE A 4 33.47 -25.76 31.98
N ASP A 5 33.98 -24.54 32.11
CA ASP A 5 33.18 -23.33 31.89
C ASP A 5 32.68 -23.33 30.43
N TRP A 6 31.36 -23.37 30.25
CA TRP A 6 30.72 -23.44 28.94
C TRP A 6 31.11 -22.25 28.04
N ARG A 7 31.55 -21.14 28.63
CA ARG A 7 32.03 -19.94 27.91
C ARG A 7 33.35 -20.17 27.15
N LEU A 8 34.05 -21.28 27.40
CA LEU A 8 35.23 -21.70 26.63
C LEU A 8 34.86 -22.54 25.40
N ALA A 9 33.61 -23.00 25.28
CA ALA A 9 33.13 -23.81 24.16
C ALA A 9 32.53 -22.97 23.01
N THR A 10 32.38 -21.66 23.21
CA THR A 10 31.86 -20.72 22.19
C THR A 10 32.90 -19.64 21.89
N PRO A 11 32.99 -19.14 20.64
CA PRO A 11 33.83 -17.99 20.33
C PRO A 11 33.48 -16.82 21.25
N GLN A 12 34.46 -16.28 21.97
CA GLN A 12 34.24 -15.12 22.83
C GLN A 12 34.20 -13.85 21.95
N TYR A 13 33.01 -13.53 21.45
CA TYR A 13 32.78 -12.38 20.58
C TYR A 13 33.09 -11.03 21.25
N ASP A 14 33.18 -10.98 22.58
CA ASP A 14 33.54 -9.80 23.37
C ASP A 14 34.91 -9.21 23.00
N GLN A 15 35.82 -10.01 22.40
CA GLN A 15 37.13 -9.55 21.92
C GLN A 15 37.17 -9.20 20.42
N VAL A 16 36.13 -9.57 19.66
CA VAL A 16 36.08 -9.43 18.19
C VAL A 16 35.13 -8.32 17.75
N ILE A 17 34.06 -8.09 18.51
CA ILE A 17 33.13 -6.98 18.28
C ILE A 17 33.72 -5.76 18.98
N ASP A 18 34.45 -4.93 18.24
CA ASP A 18 34.90 -3.61 18.70
C ASP A 18 33.68 -2.87 19.29
N SER A 19 33.77 -2.46 20.54
CA SER A 19 32.70 -1.70 21.20
C SER A 19 32.45 -0.33 20.55
N ASN A 20 33.37 0.12 19.68
CA ASN A 20 33.21 1.30 18.82
C ASN A 20 32.66 0.97 17.43
N LEU A 21 32.57 -0.30 17.03
CA LEU A 21 31.80 -0.69 15.85
C LEU A 21 30.33 -0.49 16.20
N SER A 22 29.80 0.65 15.76
CA SER A 22 28.35 0.85 15.69
C SER A 22 27.83 -0.14 14.66
N LEU A 23 27.45 -1.32 15.15
CA LEU A 23 26.74 -2.31 14.35
C LEU A 23 25.53 -1.58 13.76
N PHE A 24 25.46 -1.49 12.43
CA PHE A 24 24.39 -0.85 11.66
C PHE A 24 24.42 0.69 11.58
N GLN A 25 25.51 1.26 11.05
CA GLN A 25 25.54 2.65 10.55
C GLN A 25 24.81 2.77 9.20
N TYR A 26 23.49 2.52 9.17
CA TYR A 26 22.70 2.81 7.99
C TYR A 26 22.26 4.27 8.01
N SER A 27 22.37 4.95 6.87
CA SER A 27 21.72 6.24 6.69
C SER A 27 20.21 6.06 6.71
N ASP A 28 19.51 6.95 7.40
CA ASP A 28 18.05 7.02 7.31
C ASP A 28 17.65 7.16 5.85
N CYS A 29 16.77 6.26 5.40
CA CYS A 29 16.26 6.24 4.04
C CYS A 29 14.75 6.08 4.09
N THR A 30 14.06 6.77 3.19
CA THR A 30 12.61 6.68 3.09
C THR A 30 12.20 5.42 2.30
N PHE A 31 10.92 5.06 2.40
CA PHE A 31 10.33 4.00 1.56
C PHE A 31 10.64 4.21 0.07
N SER A 32 10.56 5.45 -0.40
CA SER A 32 10.87 5.83 -1.77
C SER A 32 12.33 5.58 -2.11
N ASP A 33 13.27 5.90 -1.23
CA ASP A 33 14.71 5.74 -1.50
C ASP A 33 15.10 4.27 -1.68
N LEU A 34 14.43 3.38 -0.94
CA LEU A 34 14.66 1.94 -1.00
C LEU A 34 14.14 1.29 -2.29
N GLN A 35 13.19 1.92 -2.99
CA GLN A 35 12.46 1.32 -4.12
C GLN A 35 12.47 2.19 -5.39
N PRO A 36 13.64 2.44 -6.00
CA PRO A 36 13.76 3.35 -7.15
C PRO A 36 12.95 2.90 -8.37
N ARG A 37 12.83 1.58 -8.60
CA ARG A 37 12.01 1.03 -9.69
C ARG A 37 10.53 1.27 -9.50
N LEU A 38 10.05 1.18 -8.26
CA LEU A 38 8.66 1.48 -7.93
C LEU A 38 8.37 2.96 -8.18
N ASN A 39 9.23 3.86 -7.68
CA ASN A 39 9.05 5.30 -7.89
C ASN A 39 9.00 5.69 -9.35
N ALA A 40 9.90 5.14 -10.18
CA ALA A 40 9.88 5.38 -11.62
C ALA A 40 8.54 4.93 -12.24
N SER A 41 7.99 3.81 -11.76
CA SER A 41 6.70 3.29 -12.23
C SER A 41 5.52 4.15 -11.76
N LEU A 42 5.51 4.59 -10.49
CA LEU A 42 4.49 5.49 -9.95
C LEU A 42 4.50 6.84 -10.70
N LYS A 43 5.68 7.42 -10.92
CA LYS A 43 5.85 8.63 -11.71
C LYS A 43 5.28 8.44 -13.12
N ARG A 44 5.66 7.34 -13.80
CA ARG A 44 5.17 7.06 -15.15
C ARG A 44 3.65 6.85 -15.19
N PHE A 45 3.10 6.18 -14.18
CA PHE A 45 1.67 6.00 -14.04
C PHE A 45 0.93 7.34 -13.92
N CYS A 46 1.45 8.28 -13.11
CA CYS A 46 0.91 9.64 -13.04
C CYS A 46 0.97 10.40 -14.36
N GLU A 47 2.03 10.22 -15.16
CA GLU A 47 2.16 10.84 -16.48
C GLU A 47 1.16 10.30 -17.51
N LEU A 48 0.84 9.01 -17.43
CA LEU A 48 -0.08 8.33 -18.36
C LEU A 48 -1.55 8.72 -18.13
N LYS A 49 -1.93 9.07 -16.90
CA LYS A 49 -3.31 9.45 -16.53
C LYS A 49 -4.32 8.42 -17.08
N GLN A 50 -5.33 8.88 -17.81
CA GLN A 50 -6.40 8.03 -18.36
C GLN A 50 -5.92 6.99 -19.39
N ALA A 51 -4.72 7.11 -19.96
CA ALA A 51 -4.17 6.10 -20.85
C ALA A 51 -3.84 4.78 -20.12
N ALA A 52 -3.61 4.84 -18.81
CA ALA A 52 -3.39 3.69 -17.94
C ALA A 52 -4.22 3.86 -16.66
N PRO A 53 -5.50 3.46 -16.64
CA PRO A 53 -6.39 3.72 -15.50
C PRO A 53 -6.17 2.79 -14.29
N LEU A 54 -5.34 1.75 -14.45
CA LEU A 54 -5.08 0.75 -13.40
C LEU A 54 -3.59 0.40 -13.36
N MET A 55 -3.01 0.40 -12.16
CA MET A 55 -1.68 -0.12 -11.86
C MET A 55 -1.80 -1.24 -10.84
N VAL A 56 -1.13 -2.37 -11.10
CA VAL A 56 -1.05 -3.49 -10.17
C VAL A 56 0.36 -3.53 -9.59
N ILE A 57 0.45 -3.56 -8.27
CA ILE A 57 1.71 -3.62 -7.52
C ILE A 57 1.74 -4.96 -6.82
N ASN A 58 2.80 -5.73 -7.05
CA ASN A 58 3.06 -6.96 -6.31
C ASN A 58 3.88 -6.61 -5.06
N GLY A 59 3.33 -6.88 -3.88
CA GLY A 59 3.89 -6.48 -2.60
C GLY A 59 3.13 -7.11 -1.44
N ALA A 60 3.42 -6.69 -0.20
CA ALA A 60 2.64 -7.13 0.94
C ALA A 60 1.32 -6.35 0.97
N ASP A 61 0.20 -7.07 0.99
CA ASP A 61 -1.13 -6.45 0.98
C ASP A 61 -1.55 -5.98 2.37
N THR A 62 -0.77 -5.06 2.94
CA THR A 62 -0.96 -4.49 4.27
C THR A 62 -1.43 -3.05 4.19
N VAL A 63 -2.09 -2.57 5.24
CA VAL A 63 -2.49 -1.16 5.34
C VAL A 63 -1.26 -0.25 5.37
N TYR A 64 -0.21 -0.68 6.07
CA TYR A 64 1.04 0.07 6.17
C TYR A 64 1.71 0.29 4.80
N GLU A 65 1.79 -0.77 3.98
CA GLU A 65 2.35 -0.65 2.63
C GLU A 65 1.52 0.27 1.73
N ARG A 66 0.18 0.14 1.76
CA ARG A 66 -0.71 1.03 1.00
C ARG A 66 -0.60 2.48 1.43
N ARG A 67 -0.41 2.76 2.72
CA ARG A 67 -0.13 4.11 3.23
C ARG A 67 1.20 4.66 2.70
N ASN A 68 2.26 3.86 2.72
CA ASN A 68 3.57 4.27 2.17
C ASN A 68 3.49 4.52 0.66
N LEU A 69 2.75 3.68 -0.08
CA LEU A 69 2.48 3.86 -1.50
C LEU A 69 1.69 5.14 -1.77
N ALA A 70 0.67 5.44 -0.96
CA ALA A 70 -0.10 6.68 -1.07
C ALA A 70 0.81 7.90 -0.90
N SER A 71 1.65 7.90 0.14
CA SER A 71 2.64 8.97 0.39
C SER A 71 3.64 9.11 -0.76
N ALA A 72 4.16 7.99 -1.29
CA ALA A 72 5.09 8.00 -2.41
C ALA A 72 4.43 8.51 -3.71
N LEU A 73 3.19 8.11 -3.99
CA LEU A 73 2.45 8.53 -5.18
C LEU A 73 2.07 10.02 -5.10
N GLN A 74 1.69 10.51 -3.92
CA GLN A 74 1.36 11.92 -3.70
C GLN A 74 2.53 12.86 -4.04
N ALA A 75 3.78 12.40 -3.93
CA ALA A 75 4.95 13.19 -4.34
C ALA A 75 5.02 13.46 -5.86
N PHE A 76 4.29 12.70 -6.68
CA PHE A 76 4.29 12.82 -8.15
C PHE A 76 3.03 13.46 -8.73
N THR A 77 2.04 13.82 -7.90
CA THR A 77 0.77 14.37 -8.37
C THR A 77 0.15 15.36 -7.37
N ASN A 78 -0.60 16.34 -7.89
CA ASN A 78 -1.41 17.24 -7.09
C ASN A 78 -2.85 16.72 -6.90
N SER A 79 -3.24 15.64 -7.58
CA SER A 79 -4.54 15.01 -7.41
C SER A 79 -4.65 14.35 -6.03
N LYS A 80 -5.89 14.13 -5.57
CA LYS A 80 -6.16 13.40 -4.33
C LYS A 80 -5.62 11.98 -4.44
N VAL A 81 -4.85 11.54 -3.44
CA VAL A 81 -4.40 10.15 -3.32
C VAL A 81 -5.00 9.55 -2.04
N GLY A 82 -5.65 8.41 -2.18
CA GLY A 82 -6.27 7.67 -1.09
C GLY A 82 -5.86 6.21 -1.07
N TYR A 83 -6.15 5.56 0.04
CA TYR A 83 -6.05 4.11 0.17
C TYR A 83 -7.23 3.56 0.98
N SER A 84 -7.64 2.33 0.70
CA SER A 84 -8.63 1.63 1.52
C SER A 84 -7.94 0.87 2.66
N GLU A 85 -8.47 0.97 3.87
CA GLU A 85 -8.16 0.05 4.98
C GLU A 85 -9.11 -1.15 5.02
N SER A 86 -10.26 -1.03 4.35
CA SER A 86 -11.34 -2.00 4.35
C SER A 86 -11.34 -2.91 3.13
N ILE A 87 -11.91 -4.10 3.32
CA ILE A 87 -12.19 -5.06 2.27
C ILE A 87 -13.67 -5.06 1.84
N GLU A 88 -14.52 -4.33 2.56
CA GLU A 88 -15.97 -4.32 2.33
C GLU A 88 -16.33 -3.54 1.07
N ILE A 89 -17.16 -4.15 0.22
CA ILE A 89 -17.51 -3.57 -1.09
C ILE A 89 -18.33 -2.28 -0.96
N ASP A 90 -19.22 -2.22 0.04
CA ASP A 90 -20.10 -1.07 0.28
C ASP A 90 -19.31 0.18 0.67
N GLU A 91 -18.14 0.02 1.28
CA GLU A 91 -17.27 1.16 1.59
C GLU A 91 -16.48 1.63 0.36
N ILE A 92 -16.12 0.70 -0.53
CA ILE A 92 -15.36 1.02 -1.74
C ILE A 92 -16.26 1.64 -2.82
N VAL A 93 -17.41 1.03 -3.07
CA VAL A 93 -18.34 1.43 -4.16
C VAL A 93 -19.42 2.40 -3.66
N GLY A 94 -19.71 2.38 -2.36
CA GLY A 94 -20.86 3.08 -1.79
C GLY A 94 -22.05 2.13 -1.63
N SER A 95 -23.06 2.59 -0.92
CA SER A 95 -24.29 1.83 -0.71
C SER A 95 -25.51 2.71 -0.66
N TYR A 96 -26.66 2.08 -0.88
CA TYR A 96 -27.96 2.71 -0.75
C TYR A 96 -28.77 1.88 0.24
N VAL A 97 -29.19 2.52 1.33
CA VAL A 97 -29.94 1.90 2.41
C VAL A 97 -31.31 2.57 2.48
N VAL A 98 -32.36 1.77 2.44
CA VAL A 98 -33.74 2.25 2.66
C VAL A 98 -34.16 1.85 4.07
N ASP A 99 -34.51 2.83 4.89
CA ASP A 99 -35.02 2.63 6.24
C ASP A 99 -36.27 3.50 6.44
N ASP A 100 -37.35 2.93 6.97
CA ASP A 100 -38.62 3.63 7.25
C ASP A 100 -39.13 4.60 6.14
N ASN A 101 -39.10 4.16 4.87
CA ASN A 101 -39.43 4.95 3.65
C ASN A 101 -38.48 6.11 3.33
N GLU A 102 -37.41 6.29 4.10
CA GLU A 102 -36.32 7.20 3.79
C GLU A 102 -35.17 6.45 3.14
N CYS A 103 -34.48 7.16 2.26
CA CYS A 103 -33.40 6.62 1.46
C CYS A 103 -32.12 7.34 1.87
N HIS A 104 -31.14 6.56 2.31
CA HIS A 104 -29.83 7.04 2.69
C HIS A 104 -28.80 6.51 1.71
N THR A 105 -28.03 7.41 1.12
CA THR A 105 -26.90 7.05 0.24
C THR A 105 -25.61 7.25 0.99
N ARG A 106 -24.74 6.24 1.00
CA ARG A 106 -23.38 6.31 1.50
C ARG A 106 -22.42 6.39 0.33
N ILE A 107 -21.69 7.51 0.25
CA ILE A 107 -20.66 7.74 -0.77
C ILE A 107 -19.51 6.75 -0.56
N GLY A 108 -19.10 6.07 -1.63
CA GLY A 108 -17.97 5.13 -1.61
C GLY A 108 -16.61 5.80 -1.78
N LEU A 109 -15.54 5.05 -1.53
CA LEU A 109 -14.17 5.53 -1.77
C LEU A 109 -13.90 5.84 -3.25
N LEU A 110 -14.43 5.04 -4.18
CA LEU A 110 -14.25 5.29 -5.61
C LEU A 110 -14.80 6.67 -6.03
N GLU A 111 -15.94 7.06 -5.48
CA GLU A 111 -16.55 8.38 -5.71
C GLU A 111 -15.83 9.50 -4.93
N SER A 112 -15.42 9.22 -3.69
CA SER A 112 -14.71 10.20 -2.84
C SER A 112 -13.37 10.66 -3.44
N TYR A 113 -12.73 9.78 -4.20
CA TYR A 113 -11.46 10.00 -4.89
C TYR A 113 -11.62 10.15 -6.40
N ASP A 114 -12.78 10.65 -6.86
CA ASP A 114 -12.98 11.03 -8.24
C ASP A 114 -11.90 12.04 -8.71
N ASP A 115 -11.46 11.89 -9.96
CA ASP A 115 -10.33 12.59 -10.57
C ASP A 115 -8.98 12.46 -9.81
N GLY A 116 -8.87 11.40 -9.00
CA GLY A 116 -7.72 11.10 -8.14
C GLY A 116 -7.19 9.67 -8.32
N TYR A 117 -6.46 9.22 -7.30
CA TYR A 117 -5.89 7.89 -7.22
C TYR A 117 -6.38 7.19 -5.95
N LEU A 118 -6.85 5.95 -6.11
CA LEU A 118 -7.28 5.12 -4.99
C LEU A 118 -6.47 3.82 -4.99
N ILE A 119 -5.79 3.54 -3.88
CA ILE A 119 -5.03 2.31 -3.68
C ILE A 119 -5.91 1.30 -2.94
N LEU A 120 -6.20 0.19 -3.60
CA LEU A 120 -7.01 -0.90 -3.06
C LEU A 120 -6.16 -2.12 -2.77
N SER A 121 -6.62 -2.95 -1.84
CA SER A 121 -6.05 -4.29 -1.64
C SER A 121 -6.40 -5.15 -2.86
N ALA A 122 -5.40 -5.88 -3.37
CA ALA A 122 -5.63 -6.87 -4.40
C ALA A 122 -6.58 -7.97 -3.89
N ASN A 123 -6.44 -8.36 -2.62
CA ASN A 123 -7.34 -9.33 -2.00
C ASN A 123 -8.80 -8.84 -1.94
N SER A 124 -9.07 -7.55 -1.69
CA SER A 124 -10.46 -7.03 -1.75
C SER A 124 -11.10 -7.29 -3.12
N VAL A 125 -10.33 -7.12 -4.20
CA VAL A 125 -10.80 -7.34 -5.58
C VAL A 125 -10.97 -8.83 -5.89
N LEU A 126 -10.06 -9.68 -5.37
CA LEU A 126 -10.10 -11.12 -5.61
C LEU A 126 -11.19 -11.85 -4.80
N VAL A 127 -11.42 -11.42 -3.56
CA VAL A 127 -12.45 -12.00 -2.68
C VAL A 127 -13.85 -11.64 -3.17
N ASN A 128 -14.04 -10.41 -3.67
CA ASN A 128 -15.35 -9.96 -4.14
C ASN A 128 -15.37 -9.74 -5.67
N PRO A 129 -15.87 -10.70 -6.46
CA PRO A 129 -15.90 -10.56 -7.92
C PRO A 129 -16.78 -9.39 -8.40
N LYS A 130 -17.76 -8.95 -7.59
CA LYS A 130 -18.59 -7.79 -7.93
C LYS A 130 -17.76 -6.50 -7.95
N LEU A 131 -16.76 -6.38 -7.07
CA LEU A 131 -15.87 -5.22 -7.03
C LEU A 131 -15.06 -5.12 -8.33
N LEU A 132 -14.51 -6.25 -8.81
CA LEU A 132 -13.79 -6.27 -10.09
C LEU A 132 -14.70 -5.86 -11.26
N VAL A 133 -15.95 -6.34 -11.28
CA VAL A 133 -16.93 -5.96 -12.31
C VAL A 133 -17.25 -4.46 -12.25
N ALA A 134 -17.45 -3.91 -11.05
CA ALA A 134 -17.70 -2.49 -10.85
C ALA A 134 -16.52 -1.62 -11.34
N ILE A 135 -15.29 -1.97 -10.94
CA ILE A 135 -14.06 -1.29 -11.39
C ILE A 135 -13.94 -1.34 -12.93
N ARG A 136 -14.20 -2.50 -13.54
CA ARG A 136 -14.16 -2.65 -15.01
C ARG A 136 -15.22 -1.82 -15.71
N ALA A 137 -16.43 -1.72 -15.15
CA ALA A 137 -17.49 -0.90 -15.71
C ALA A 137 -17.11 0.58 -15.71
N LEU A 138 -16.52 1.08 -14.62
CA LEU A 138 -16.04 2.47 -14.54
C LEU A 138 -15.02 2.79 -15.64
N PHE A 139 -14.11 1.87 -15.95
CA PHE A 139 -13.12 2.07 -17.02
C PHE A 139 -13.68 1.96 -18.43
N GLN A 140 -14.84 1.34 -18.62
CA GLN A 140 -15.49 1.22 -19.93
C GLN A 140 -16.34 2.45 -20.28
N VAL A 141 -16.91 3.12 -19.27
CA VAL A 141 -17.77 4.29 -19.47
C VAL A 141 -16.96 5.55 -19.84
N ASN A 142 -15.71 5.64 -19.40
CA ASN A 142 -14.82 6.79 -19.66
C ASN A 142 -13.98 6.66 -20.96
N ARG A 143 -14.45 5.90 -21.96
CA ARG A 143 -13.83 5.78 -23.30
C ARG A 143 -14.70 6.32 -24.42
#